data_AF-A0A0G1JR02-F1
#
_entry.id   AF-A0A0G1JR02-F1
#
_cell.length_a   1.000
_cell.length_b   1.000
_cell.length_c   1.000
_cell.angle_alpha   90.00
_cell.angle_beta   90.00
_cell.angle_gamma   90.00
#
_symmetry.space_group_name_H-M   'P 1'
#
loop_
_entity.id
_entity.type
_entity.pdbx_description
1 polymer ?
#
loop_
_entity_poly.entity_id
_entity_poly.type
_entity_poly.pdbx_seq_one_letter_code
_entity_poly.pdbx_strand_id
1 'polypeptide(L)'
;QVEVTFDIDANGILNVKAMDKASNKTQHITITGTSGLSEEEIEKMRKEAEIFAEEDKKKKDAIETKNHAEILTAQAERTLKEAGDKVPDDIRRPVEDKIKTVKDVLAKEGATVEEIKTASDALSEEIQKVGAAMYQNVGQSQPEEGVNVKDMNEEAPEGVVDAEVVEEEKKEDEDKKE
;
A
#
# COMPACT_ATOMS: atom_id res chain seq x y z
N GLN A 1 32.76 60.23 3.69
CA GLN A 1 31.58 60.02 4.58
C GLN A 1 31.20 58.56 4.41
N VAL A 2 31.07 57.80 5.49
CA VAL A 2 30.73 56.36 5.40
C VAL A 2 29.25 56.17 5.72
N GLU A 3 28.55 55.41 4.88
CA GLU A 3 27.17 54.98 5.07
C GLU A 3 27.16 53.50 5.44
N VAL A 4 26.44 53.15 6.50
CA VAL A 4 26.31 51.76 6.96
C VAL A 4 24.84 51.38 6.88
N THR A 5 24.55 50.31 6.15
CA THR A 5 23.22 49.72 6.00
C THR A 5 23.19 48.39 6.74
N PHE A 6 22.14 48.20 7.53
CA PHE A 6 21.84 46.95 8.22
C PHE A 6 20.60 46.36 7.57
N ASP A 7 20.73 45.15 7.06
CA ASP A 7 19.64 44.40 6.44
C ASP A 7 19.48 43.07 7.20
N ILE A 8 18.24 42.74 7.57
CA ILE A 8 17.89 41.49 8.24
C ILE A 8 16.98 40.73 7.30
N ASP A 9 17.38 39.53 6.91
CA ASP A 9 16.56 38.67 6.06
C ASP A 9 15.49 37.92 6.86
N ALA A 10 14.57 37.25 6.16
CA ALA A 10 13.51 36.45 6.78
C ALA A 10 14.04 35.25 7.60
N ASN A 11 15.30 34.87 7.40
CA ASN A 11 15.98 33.80 8.13
C ASN A 11 16.74 34.32 9.37
N GLY A 12 16.71 35.64 9.62
CA GLY A 12 17.41 36.28 10.74
C GLY A 12 18.91 36.47 10.53
N ILE A 13 19.40 36.36 9.30
CA ILE A 13 20.80 36.65 8.94
C ILE A 13 20.98 38.17 8.84
N LEU A 14 21.92 38.71 9.61
CA LEU A 14 22.24 40.13 9.61
C LEU A 14 23.33 40.41 8.56
N ASN A 15 22.96 41.16 7.52
CA ASN A 15 23.86 41.65 6.49
C ASN A 15 24.24 43.11 6.80
N VAL A 16 25.53 43.35 7.06
CA VAL A 16 26.06 44.70 7.30
C VAL A 16 26.83 45.14 6.07
N LYS A 17 26.40 46.23 5.43
CA LYS A 17 27.07 46.82 4.26
C LYS A 17 27.57 48.22 4.61
N ALA A 18 28.86 48.46 4.42
CA ALA A 18 29.47 49.77 4.59
C ALA A 18 29.95 50.31 3.24
N MET A 19 29.60 51.56 2.90
CA MET A 19 29.99 52.26 1.68
C MET A 19 30.64 53.60 2.02
N ASP A 20 31.86 53.85 1.53
CA ASP A 20 32.46 55.18 1.60
C ASP A 20 32.03 56.03 0.39
N LYS A 21 31.26 57.09 0.65
CA LYS A 21 30.69 57.99 -0.36
C LYS A 21 31.73 58.76 -1.17
N ALA A 22 32.97 58.88 -0.68
CA ALA A 22 34.03 59.59 -1.40
C ALA A 22 34.77 58.69 -2.42
N SER A 23 34.91 57.40 -2.10
CA SER A 23 35.66 56.45 -2.91
C SER A 23 34.77 55.43 -3.65
N ASN A 24 33.46 55.41 -3.37
CA ASN A 24 32.50 54.40 -3.83
C ASN A 24 32.91 52.95 -3.49
N LYS A 25 33.86 52.76 -2.58
CA LYS A 25 34.28 51.43 -2.14
C LYS A 25 33.28 50.89 -1.12
N THR A 26 32.86 49.66 -1.34
CA THR A 26 31.94 48.92 -0.47
C THR A 26 32.64 47.74 0.20
N GLN A 27 32.34 47.52 1.47
CA GLN A 27 32.66 46.30 2.19
C GLN A 27 31.37 45.76 2.81
N HIS A 28 31.21 44.44 2.83
CA HIS A 28 30.07 43.81 3.45
C HIS A 28 30.53 42.66 4.35
N ILE A 29 29.79 42.44 5.42
CA ILE A 29 29.99 41.34 6.38
C ILE A 29 28.61 40.72 6.60
N THR A 30 28.52 39.40 6.42
CA THR A 30 27.33 38.63 6.75
C THR A 30 27.56 37.95 8.10
N ILE A 31 26.73 38.31 9.08
CA ILE A 31 26.74 37.69 10.40
C ILE A 31 25.62 36.66 10.41
N THR A 32 25.96 35.41 10.13
CA THR A 32 25.07 34.28 10.34
C THR A 32 24.97 33.98 11.83
N GLY A 33 23.75 33.95 12.38
CA GLY A 33 23.54 33.53 13.77
C GLY A 33 24.09 32.13 13.98
N THR A 34 25.13 31.98 14.81
CA THR A 34 25.85 30.72 15.08
C THR A 34 25.04 29.74 15.95
N SER A 35 23.71 29.78 15.90
CA SER A 35 22.83 28.91 16.69
C SER A 35 22.23 27.76 15.90
N GLY A 36 22.55 27.66 14.60
CA GLY A 36 22.15 26.55 13.74
C GLY A 36 23.15 25.40 13.75
N LEU A 37 22.69 24.24 13.30
CA LEU A 37 23.56 23.10 12.99
C LEU A 37 24.54 23.51 11.88
N SER A 38 25.80 23.07 11.99
CA SER A 38 26.75 23.21 10.88
C SER A 38 26.30 22.39 9.67
N GLU A 39 26.77 22.75 8.47
CA GLU A 39 26.46 21.98 7.24
C GLU A 39 26.86 20.49 7.38
N GLU A 40 27.94 20.20 8.11
CA GLU A 40 28.40 18.84 8.41
C GLU A 40 27.42 18.08 9.32
N GLU A 41 26.87 18.75 10.34
CA GLU A 41 25.86 18.16 11.23
C GLU A 41 24.53 17.95 10.50
N ILE A 42 24.14 18.87 9.61
CA ILE A 42 22.94 18.74 8.77
C ILE A 42 23.06 17.52 7.86
N GLU A 43 24.20 17.35 7.18
CA GLU A 43 24.44 16.22 6.29
C GLU A 43 24.48 14.89 7.05
N LYS A 44 25.08 14.88 8.25
CA LYS A 44 25.07 13.71 9.13
C LYS A 44 23.65 13.35 9.57
N MET A 45 22.88 14.31 10.04
CA MET A 45 21.49 14.10 10.46
C MET A 45 20.61 13.63 9.30
N ARG A 46 20.85 14.13 8.08
CA ARG A 46 20.15 13.68 6.88
C ARG A 46 20.41 12.21 6.59
N LYS A 47 21.67 11.78 6.60
CA LYS A 47 22.03 10.37 6.39
C LYS A 47 21.47 9.45 7.46
N GLU A 48 21.53 9.88 8.72
CA GLU A 48 20.92 9.14 9.82
C GLU A 48 19.40 9.00 9.61
N ALA A 49 18.71 10.09 9.25
CA ALA A 49 17.29 10.06 8.95
C ALA A 49 16.94 9.14 7.78
N GLU A 50 17.74 9.11 6.70
CA GLU A 50 17.55 8.21 5.56
C GLU A 50 17.70 6.73 5.98
N ILE A 51 18.71 6.41 6.79
CA ILE A 51 18.92 5.05 7.32
C ILE A 51 17.74 4.61 8.20
N PHE A 52 17.32 5.45 9.15
CA PHE A 52 16.20 5.13 10.03
C PHE A 52 14.87 5.04 9.27
N ALA A 53 14.67 5.87 8.24
CA ALA A 53 13.49 5.78 7.38
C ALA A 53 13.43 4.44 6.64
N GLU A 54 14.57 3.91 6.15
CA GLU A 54 14.62 2.58 5.56
C GLU A 54 14.37 1.46 6.58
N GLU A 55 14.93 1.56 7.78
CA GLU A 55 14.67 0.59 8.85
C GLU A 55 13.20 0.56 9.27
N ASP A 56 12.58 1.72 9.42
CA ASP A 56 11.18 1.85 9.79
C ASP A 56 10.26 1.34 8.68
N LYS A 57 10.61 1.58 7.41
CA LYS A 57 9.91 0.99 6.27
C LYS A 57 9.97 -0.54 6.31
N LYS A 58 11.16 -1.12 6.53
CA LYS A 58 11.32 -2.58 6.64
C LYS A 58 10.52 -3.17 7.82
N LYS A 59 10.52 -2.50 8.98
CA LYS A 59 9.72 -2.92 10.14
C LYS A 59 8.22 -2.84 9.84
N LYS A 60 7.77 -1.77 9.18
CA LYS A 60 6.39 -1.60 8.75
C LYS A 60 5.97 -2.73 7.79
N ASP A 61 6.76 -2.99 6.75
CA ASP A 61 6.48 -4.04 5.76
C ASP A 61 6.42 -5.43 6.43
N ALA A 62 7.27 -5.69 7.42
CA ALA A 62 7.25 -6.93 8.18
C ALA A 62 5.95 -7.09 9.01
N ILE A 63 5.52 -6.02 9.68
CA ILE A 63 4.27 -6.02 10.46
C ILE A 63 3.06 -6.16 9.53
N GLU A 64 3.03 -5.44 8.40
CA GLU A 64 1.95 -5.54 7.41
C GLU A 64 1.87 -6.96 6.83
N THR A 65 3.01 -7.57 6.51
CA THR A 65 3.06 -8.96 6.03
C THR A 65 2.54 -9.93 7.09
N LYS A 66 2.91 -9.74 8.36
CA LYS A 66 2.41 -10.55 9.48
C LYS A 66 0.89 -10.44 9.62
N ASN A 67 0.37 -9.22 9.63
CA ASN A 67 -1.07 -8.96 9.73
C ASN A 67 -1.83 -9.55 8.53
N HIS A 68 -1.27 -9.42 7.32
CA HIS A 68 -1.87 -10.00 6.12
C HIS A 68 -1.96 -11.54 6.22
N ALA A 69 -0.89 -12.19 6.67
CA ALA A 69 -0.88 -13.63 6.89
C ALA A 69 -1.88 -14.09 7.96
N GLU A 70 -2.03 -13.33 9.06
CA GLU A 70 -3.04 -13.59 10.09
C GLU A 70 -4.47 -13.49 9.54
N ILE A 71 -4.77 -12.44 8.77
CA ILE A 71 -6.07 -12.25 8.11
C ILE A 71 -6.34 -13.39 7.13
N LEU A 72 -5.35 -13.73 6.29
CA LEU A 72 -5.47 -14.82 5.32
C LEU A 72 -5.75 -16.15 6.02
N THR A 73 -5.04 -16.44 7.10
CA THR A 73 -5.24 -17.66 7.89
C THR A 73 -6.65 -17.71 8.48
N ALA A 74 -7.12 -16.61 9.07
CA ALA A 74 -8.47 -16.54 9.64
C ALA A 74 -9.57 -16.68 8.55
N GLN A 75 -9.35 -16.12 7.37
CA GLN A 75 -10.23 -16.28 6.22
C GLN A 75 -10.25 -17.73 5.73
N ALA A 76 -9.07 -18.36 5.62
CA ALA A 76 -8.94 -19.77 5.24
C ALA A 76 -9.71 -20.69 6.17
N GLU A 77 -9.59 -20.48 7.49
CA GLU A 77 -10.31 -21.26 8.50
C GLU A 77 -11.82 -21.09 8.38
N ARG A 78 -12.30 -19.87 8.09
CA ARG A 78 -13.73 -19.63 7.82
C ARG A 78 -14.19 -20.35 6.56
N THR A 79 -13.44 -20.22 5.46
CA THR A 79 -13.76 -20.89 4.20
C THR A 79 -13.80 -22.40 4.35
N LEU A 80 -12.85 -23.02 5.07
CA LEU A 80 -12.89 -24.46 5.34
C LEU A 80 -14.11 -24.87 6.18
N LYS A 81 -14.47 -24.05 7.18
CA LYS A 81 -15.64 -24.29 8.02
C LYS A 81 -16.94 -24.18 7.23
N GLU A 82 -17.04 -23.23 6.31
CA GLU A 82 -18.20 -23.04 5.42
C GLU A 82 -18.26 -24.10 4.32
N ALA A 83 -17.10 -24.52 3.81
CA ALA A 83 -16.98 -25.62 2.87
C ALA A 83 -17.50 -26.92 3.49
N GLY A 84 -17.19 -27.18 4.77
CA GLY A 84 -17.68 -28.34 5.51
C GLY A 84 -17.55 -29.61 4.67
N ASP A 85 -18.62 -30.40 4.60
CA ASP A 85 -18.68 -31.66 3.86
C ASP A 85 -18.69 -31.52 2.32
N LYS A 86 -18.74 -30.31 1.77
CA LYS A 86 -18.76 -30.07 0.31
C LYS A 86 -17.39 -30.19 -0.34
N VAL A 87 -16.33 -30.37 0.45
CA VAL A 87 -14.96 -30.52 -0.05
C VAL A 87 -14.38 -31.84 0.46
N PRO A 88 -13.80 -32.68 -0.42
CA PRO A 88 -13.18 -33.95 -0.01
C PRO A 88 -12.06 -33.74 1.01
N ASP A 89 -11.89 -34.70 1.93
CA ASP A 89 -10.82 -34.70 2.93
C ASP A 89 -9.41 -34.62 2.31
N ASP A 90 -9.25 -35.14 1.10
CA ASP A 90 -8.01 -35.09 0.31
C ASP A 90 -7.58 -33.65 -0.02
N ILE A 91 -8.54 -32.73 -0.18
CA ILE A 91 -8.30 -31.30 -0.42
C ILE A 91 -8.32 -30.51 0.89
N ARG A 92 -9.14 -30.93 1.87
CA ARG A 92 -9.25 -30.26 3.17
C ARG A 92 -7.97 -30.37 4.01
N ARG A 93 -7.40 -31.58 4.12
CA ARG A 93 -6.22 -31.84 4.96
C ARG A 93 -4.99 -31.01 4.59
N PRO A 94 -4.58 -30.92 3.31
CA PRO A 94 -3.45 -30.06 2.92
C PRO A 94 -3.63 -28.60 3.34
N VAL A 95 -4.85 -28.06 3.26
CA VAL A 95 -5.13 -26.67 3.64
C VAL A 95 -5.04 -26.49 5.15
N GLU A 96 -5.58 -27.41 5.95
CA GLU A 96 -5.44 -27.41 7.41
C GLU A 96 -3.97 -27.48 7.86
N ASP A 97 -3.17 -28.31 7.20
CA ASP A 97 -1.73 -28.42 7.47
C ASP A 97 -0.98 -27.12 7.11
N LYS A 98 -1.36 -26.46 6.00
CA LYS A 98 -0.79 -25.16 5.62
C LYS A 98 -1.21 -24.04 6.56
N ILE A 99 -2.47 -24.00 7.00
CA ILE A 99 -2.97 -23.07 8.03
C ILE A 99 -2.13 -23.21 9.30
N LYS A 100 -1.90 -24.45 9.76
CA LYS A 100 -1.07 -24.72 10.93
C LYS A 100 0.37 -24.26 10.71
N THR A 101 0.93 -24.52 9.54
CA THR A 101 2.30 -24.07 9.17
C THR A 101 2.42 -22.55 9.23
N VAL A 102 1.44 -21.81 8.69
CA VAL A 102 1.43 -20.33 8.75
C VAL A 102 1.35 -19.85 10.20
N LYS A 103 0.48 -20.45 11.02
CA LYS A 103 0.39 -20.13 12.47
C LYS A 103 1.69 -20.40 13.22
N ASP A 104 2.34 -21.52 12.94
CA ASP A 104 3.62 -21.88 13.56
C ASP A 104 4.73 -20.90 13.15
N VAL A 105 4.75 -20.44 11.90
CA VAL A 105 5.68 -19.39 11.43
C VAL A 105 5.38 -18.06 12.10
N LEU A 106 4.11 -17.66 12.22
CA LEU A 106 3.71 -16.41 12.88
C LEU A 106 3.99 -16.40 14.39
N ALA A 107 3.99 -17.58 15.02
CA ALA A 107 4.31 -17.75 16.44
C ALA A 107 5.82 -17.78 16.74
N LYS A 108 6.68 -17.96 15.73
CA LYS A 108 8.14 -17.88 15.91
C LYS A 108 8.58 -16.44 16.12
N GLU A 109 9.24 -16.17 17.24
CA GLU A 109 9.93 -14.90 17.46
C GLU A 109 11.08 -14.78 16.47
N GLY A 110 11.02 -13.77 15.59
CA GLY A 110 12.05 -13.52 14.57
C GLY A 110 11.81 -14.20 13.22
N ALA A 111 10.59 -14.68 12.93
CA ALA A 111 10.24 -15.14 11.58
C ALA A 111 10.52 -14.04 10.54
N THR A 112 11.18 -14.43 9.46
CA THR A 112 11.51 -13.50 8.39
C THR A 112 10.28 -13.19 7.53
N VAL A 113 10.27 -12.01 6.92
CA VAL A 113 9.19 -11.60 5.99
C VAL A 113 9.04 -12.60 4.85
N GLU A 114 10.16 -13.15 4.36
CA GLU A 114 10.19 -14.14 3.29
C GLU A 114 9.55 -15.47 3.71
N GLU A 115 9.80 -15.95 4.93
CA GLU A 115 9.17 -17.16 5.47
C GLU A 115 7.65 -17.00 5.60
N ILE A 116 7.19 -15.86 6.15
CA ILE A 116 5.75 -15.57 6.29
C ILE A 116 5.09 -15.48 4.92
N LYS A 117 5.74 -14.81 3.97
CA LYS A 117 5.23 -14.66 2.61
C LYS A 117 5.15 -16.01 1.89
N THR A 118 6.21 -16.80 1.93
CA THR A 118 6.24 -18.14 1.31
C THR A 118 5.17 -19.06 1.89
N ALA A 119 4.98 -19.03 3.22
CA ALA A 119 3.94 -19.83 3.86
C ALA A 119 2.53 -19.34 3.48
N SER A 120 2.34 -18.02 3.37
CA SER A 120 1.08 -17.39 2.97
C SER A 120 0.73 -17.65 1.51
N ASP A 121 1.72 -17.60 0.61
CA ASP A 121 1.57 -17.91 -0.81
C ASP A 121 1.17 -19.40 -0.99
N ALA A 122 1.84 -20.31 -0.28
CA ALA A 122 1.48 -21.73 -0.29
C ALA A 122 0.08 -22.00 0.26
N LEU A 123 -0.35 -21.25 1.29
CA LEU A 123 -1.72 -21.34 1.81
C LEU A 123 -2.73 -20.82 0.77
N SER A 124 -2.42 -19.70 0.11
CA SER A 124 -3.27 -19.10 -0.93
C SER A 124 -3.50 -20.06 -2.10
N GLU A 125 -2.45 -20.73 -2.58
CA GLU A 125 -2.56 -21.73 -3.66
C GLU A 125 -3.47 -22.92 -3.27
N GLU A 126 -3.38 -23.41 -2.03
CA GLU A 126 -4.25 -24.51 -1.58
C GLU A 126 -5.70 -24.05 -1.38
N ILE A 127 -5.94 -22.84 -0.87
CA ILE A 127 -7.28 -22.26 -0.73
C ILE A 127 -7.95 -22.09 -2.09
N GLN A 128 -7.20 -21.71 -3.13
CA GLN A 128 -7.75 -21.60 -4.49
C GLN A 128 -8.31 -22.93 -4.99
N LYS A 129 -7.67 -24.06 -4.66
CA LYS A 129 -8.18 -25.41 -5.01
C LYS A 129 -9.49 -25.73 -4.27
N VAL A 130 -9.59 -25.33 -3.00
CA VAL A 130 -10.84 -25.44 -2.22
C VAL A 130 -11.95 -24.60 -2.86
N GLY A 131 -11.64 -23.35 -3.23
CA GLY A 131 -12.57 -22.47 -3.93
C GLY A 131 -13.06 -23.09 -5.23
N ALA A 132 -12.15 -23.61 -6.07
CA ALA A 132 -12.52 -24.30 -7.30
C ALA A 132 -13.43 -25.50 -7.07
N ALA A 133 -13.15 -26.33 -6.06
CA ALA A 133 -13.99 -27.47 -5.69
C ALA A 133 -15.38 -27.05 -5.17
N MET A 134 -15.47 -25.96 -4.39
CA MET A 134 -16.74 -25.42 -3.94
C MET A 134 -17.59 -24.87 -5.09
N TYR A 135 -17.00 -24.10 -6.01
CA TYR A 135 -17.70 -23.54 -7.17
C TYR A 135 -18.20 -24.64 -8.12
N GLN A 136 -17.41 -25.70 -8.34
CA GLN A 136 -17.85 -26.86 -9.12
C GLN A 136 -19.04 -27.58 -8.48
N ASN A 137 -19.07 -27.70 -7.15
CA ASN A 137 -20.21 -28.28 -6.44
C ASN A 137 -21.47 -27.39 -6.42
N VAL A 138 -21.31 -26.07 -6.43
CA VAL A 138 -22.44 -25.12 -6.55
C VAL A 138 -23.01 -25.11 -7.97
N GLY A 139 -22.17 -25.27 -9.01
CA GLY A 139 -22.62 -25.45 -10.40
C GLY A 139 -23.35 -26.77 -10.67
N GLN A 140 -23.25 -27.75 -9.77
CA GLN A 140 -24.01 -29.02 -9.81
C GLN A 140 -25.24 -29.04 -8.91
N SER A 141 -25.51 -27.96 -8.17
CA SER A 141 -26.65 -27.86 -7.25
C SER A 141 -27.47 -26.59 -7.52
N GLN A 142 -28.22 -26.60 -8.63
CA GLN A 142 -29.47 -25.85 -8.79
C GLN A 142 -30.58 -26.84 -9.23
N PRO A 143 -31.85 -26.55 -8.94
CA PRO A 143 -32.73 -27.46 -8.18
C PRO A 143 -33.69 -28.21 -9.11
N GLU A 144 -33.85 -29.50 -8.87
CA GLU A 144 -35.10 -30.19 -9.21
C GLU A 144 -36.16 -29.82 -8.16
N GLU A 145 -36.88 -28.72 -8.38
CA GLU A 145 -38.24 -28.58 -7.85
C GLU A 145 -39.12 -27.97 -8.95
N GLY A 146 -40.04 -28.81 -9.45
CA GLY A 146 -41.00 -28.44 -10.46
C GLY A 146 -41.94 -27.34 -9.98
N VAL A 147 -41.85 -26.17 -10.61
CA VAL A 147 -42.90 -25.17 -10.57
C VAL A 147 -43.84 -25.42 -11.75
N ASN A 148 -45.07 -25.80 -11.40
CA ASN A 148 -46.19 -26.09 -12.27
C ASN A 148 -46.59 -24.83 -13.07
N VAL A 149 -46.49 -24.91 -14.39
CA VAL A 149 -46.88 -23.85 -15.32
C VAL A 149 -48.38 -23.93 -15.56
N LYS A 150 -49.16 -22.96 -15.02
CA LYS A 150 -50.47 -22.63 -15.57
C LYS A 150 -50.90 -21.20 -15.23
N ASP A 151 -51.47 -20.55 -16.24
CA ASP A 151 -51.95 -19.16 -16.37
C ASP A 151 -50.86 -18.12 -16.75
N MET A 152 -50.65 -17.83 -18.05
CA MET A 152 -51.35 -16.82 -18.89
C MET A 152 -51.13 -15.38 -18.39
N ASN A 153 -50.83 -14.34 -19.15
CA ASN A 153 -50.62 -14.05 -20.58
C ASN A 153 -50.11 -12.58 -20.62
N GLU A 154 -49.43 -12.21 -21.71
CA GLU A 154 -49.27 -10.84 -22.27
C GLU A 154 -48.18 -9.85 -21.78
N GLU A 155 -47.44 -9.40 -22.81
CA GLU A 155 -46.74 -8.12 -23.03
C GLU A 155 -45.30 -7.89 -22.50
N ALA A 156 -44.37 -7.76 -23.45
CA ALA A 156 -43.01 -7.19 -23.36
C ALA A 156 -43.04 -5.73 -23.90
N PRO A 157 -41.93 -4.95 -23.99
CA PRO A 157 -40.53 -5.17 -23.58
C PRO A 157 -39.84 -3.94 -22.90
N GLU A 158 -38.51 -4.01 -22.74
CA GLU A 158 -37.49 -2.95 -22.60
C GLU A 158 -36.85 -2.67 -21.22
N GLY A 159 -35.50 -2.66 -21.18
CA GLY A 159 -34.74 -1.89 -20.19
C GLY A 159 -33.35 -2.40 -19.75
N VAL A 160 -32.32 -2.12 -20.57
CA VAL A 160 -30.91 -1.76 -20.24
C VAL A 160 -30.01 -2.74 -19.43
N VAL A 161 -29.15 -3.53 -20.08
CA VAL A 161 -27.71 -3.34 -20.47
C VAL A 161 -26.68 -3.15 -19.34
N ASP A 162 -25.78 -4.13 -19.25
CA ASP A 162 -24.51 -4.14 -18.51
C ASP A 162 -23.61 -2.96 -18.87
N ALA A 163 -23.04 -2.31 -17.85
CA ALA A 163 -21.99 -1.31 -18.01
C ALA A 163 -20.67 -1.86 -17.41
N GLU A 164 -19.94 -2.60 -18.24
CA GLU A 164 -18.52 -2.89 -18.07
C GLU A 164 -17.73 -1.61 -18.43
N VAL A 165 -17.16 -0.95 -17.42
CA VAL A 165 -16.28 0.21 -17.63
C VAL A 165 -14.88 -0.32 -17.94
N VAL A 166 -14.54 -0.32 -19.23
CA VAL A 166 -13.17 -0.52 -19.71
C VAL A 166 -12.45 0.83 -19.69
N GLU A 167 -11.37 0.92 -18.92
CA GLU A 167 -10.41 2.03 -18.93
C GLU A 167 -9.65 2.07 -20.25
N GLU A 168 -9.73 3.17 -21.00
CA GLU A 168 -8.79 3.48 -22.07
C GLU A 168 -7.82 4.59 -21.64
N GLU A 169 -6.53 4.27 -21.70
CA GLU A 169 -5.41 5.20 -21.60
C GLU A 169 -5.23 6.06 -22.87
N LYS A 170 -4.64 7.26 -22.68
CA LYS A 170 -3.84 8.09 -23.62
C LYS A 170 -4.63 8.85 -24.71
N LYS A 171 -4.34 10.10 -25.08
CA LYS A 171 -3.09 10.88 -25.09
C LYS A 171 -3.38 12.38 -25.34
N GLU A 172 -2.37 13.20 -25.05
CA GLU A 172 -2.22 14.64 -25.33
C GLU A 172 -2.41 15.04 -26.81
N ASP A 173 -2.90 16.27 -27.05
CA ASP A 173 -2.35 17.30 -27.97
C ASP A 173 -3.42 18.41 -28.15
N GLU A 174 -3.23 19.62 -27.62
CA GLU A 174 -2.56 20.80 -28.22
C GLU A 174 -3.47 21.62 -29.17
N ASP A 175 -3.62 22.91 -28.81
CA ASP A 175 -3.85 24.09 -29.66
C ASP A 175 -4.95 24.10 -30.75
N LYS A 176 -5.97 24.96 -30.57
CA LYS A 176 -6.08 26.20 -31.37
C LYS A 176 -7.21 27.13 -30.93
N LYS A 177 -6.82 28.40 -30.80
CA LYS A 177 -7.64 29.62 -30.86
C LYS A 177 -8.74 29.57 -31.92
N GLU A 178 -9.92 30.06 -31.54
CA GLU A 178 -10.61 31.13 -32.27
C GLU A 178 -11.37 32.02 -31.29
#